data_AF-A0A975QXW3-F1
#
_entry.id   AF-A0A975QXW3-F1
#
_cell.length_a   1.000
_cell.length_b   1.000
_cell.length_c   1.000
_cell.angle_alpha   90.00
_cell.angle_beta   90.00
_cell.angle_gamma   90.00
#
_symmetry.space_group_name_H-M   'P 1'
#
loop_
_entity.id
_entity.type
_entity.pdbx_description
1 polymer ?
#
loop_
_entity_poly.entity_id
_entity_poly.type
_entity_poly.pdbx_seq_one_letter_code
_entity_poly.pdbx_strand_id
1 'polypeptide(L)'
;MEIIINNLTPHEINIIDKDGKVVKTFPSDGEARATQDEVEIRTVEGIPIIKMTFGEPVGLPEPSDRVFYIVSVITAKAAKSSGRTTRDLFITGKTVRNDKGQIIGCQSLCIFE
;
A
#
# COMPACT_ATOMS: atom_id res chain seq x y z
N MET A 1 -2.26 -24.58 10.41
CA MET A 1 -2.39 -23.18 10.86
C MET A 1 -2.66 -22.33 9.63
N GLU A 2 -3.65 -21.45 9.71
CA GLU A 2 -4.21 -20.70 8.56
C GLU A 2 -3.34 -19.49 8.20
N ILE A 3 -3.45 -19.00 6.95
CA ILE A 3 -2.82 -17.76 6.50
C ILE A 3 -3.75 -16.60 6.82
N ILE A 4 -3.22 -15.51 7.39
CA ILE A 4 -3.98 -14.30 7.73
C ILE A 4 -3.51 -13.16 6.83
N ILE A 5 -4.46 -12.44 6.24
CA ILE A 5 -4.19 -11.24 5.44
C ILE A 5 -5.09 -10.12 5.97
N ASN A 6 -4.47 -9.08 6.52
CA ASN A 6 -5.17 -7.91 7.08
C ASN A 6 -4.99 -6.71 6.15
N ASN A 7 -6.05 -5.96 5.90
CA ASN A 7 -5.97 -4.75 5.10
C ASN A 7 -5.81 -3.53 6.01
N LEU A 8 -4.62 -2.92 5.94
CA LEU A 8 -4.26 -1.72 6.70
C LEU A 8 -4.33 -0.45 5.84
N THR A 9 -5.15 -0.47 4.79
CA THR A 9 -5.52 0.71 4.01
C THR A 9 -6.89 1.22 4.46
N PRO A 10 -7.18 2.53 4.30
CA PRO A 10 -8.44 3.11 4.78
C PRO A 10 -9.69 2.71 3.97
N HIS A 11 -9.53 1.94 2.90
CA HIS A 11 -10.63 1.52 2.03
C HIS A 11 -10.69 -0.01 1.95
N GLU A 12 -11.89 -0.54 1.75
CA GLU A 12 -12.05 -1.96 1.42
C GLU A 12 -11.30 -2.31 0.12
N ILE A 13 -10.80 -3.53 0.04
CA ILE A 13 -10.13 -4.03 -1.15
C ILE A 13 -10.88 -5.24 -1.67
N ASN A 14 -11.47 -5.08 -2.86
CA ASN A 14 -12.11 -6.16 -3.59
C ASN A 14 -11.13 -6.80 -4.57
N ILE A 15 -10.97 -8.12 -4.47
CA ILE A 15 -10.29 -8.94 -5.47
C ILE A 15 -11.32 -9.32 -6.53
N ILE A 16 -11.07 -8.89 -7.76
CA ILE A 16 -11.95 -9.07 -8.90
C ILE A 16 -11.31 -10.07 -9.85
N ASP A 17 -12.04 -11.12 -10.24
CA ASP A 17 -11.55 -12.10 -11.20
C ASP A 17 -11.53 -11.56 -12.64
N LYS A 18 -11.16 -12.42 -13.58
CA LYS A 18 -11.12 -12.09 -15.02
C LYS A 18 -12.50 -11.80 -15.62
N ASP A 19 -13.57 -12.28 -14.98
CA ASP A 19 -14.95 -12.15 -15.45
C ASP A 19 -15.66 -10.96 -14.77
N GLY A 20 -14.92 -10.15 -13.99
CA GLY A 20 -15.43 -8.95 -13.34
C GLY A 20 -16.16 -9.21 -12.01
N LYS A 21 -16.11 -10.43 -11.47
CA LYS A 21 -16.78 -10.78 -10.23
C LYS A 21 -15.85 -10.59 -9.03
N VAL A 22 -16.40 -10.03 -7.93
CA VAL A 22 -15.69 -9.99 -6.64
C VAL A 22 -15.60 -11.40 -6.07
N VAL A 23 -14.37 -11.90 -5.89
CA VAL A 23 -14.09 -13.23 -5.36
C VAL A 23 -13.59 -13.21 -3.91
N LYS A 24 -13.08 -12.06 -3.45
CA LYS A 24 -12.66 -11.84 -2.06
C LYS A 24 -12.75 -10.36 -1.74
N THR A 25 -13.16 -10.03 -0.52
CA THR A 25 -13.14 -8.67 0.02
C THR A 25 -12.30 -8.67 1.28
N PHE A 26 -11.39 -7.71 1.38
CA PHE A 26 -10.63 -7.41 2.59
C PHE A 26 -11.18 -6.11 3.18
N PRO A 27 -11.99 -6.16 4.26
CA PRO A 27 -12.43 -4.95 4.94
C PRO A 27 -11.22 -4.19 5.50
N SER A 28 -11.36 -2.88 5.71
CA SER A 28 -10.31 -2.13 6.40
C SER A 28 -10.26 -2.57 7.87
N ASP A 29 -9.11 -3.11 8.30
CA ASP A 29 -8.88 -3.65 9.65
C ASP A 29 -7.98 -2.72 10.49
N GLY A 30 -7.86 -1.46 10.06
CA GLY A 30 -6.98 -0.47 10.66
C GLY A 30 -6.21 0.28 9.59
N GLU A 31 -5.21 1.05 10.02
CA GLU A 31 -4.47 1.91 9.12
C GLU A 31 -2.99 2.02 9.50
N ALA A 32 -2.13 1.60 8.56
CA ALA A 32 -0.70 1.82 8.62
C ALA A 32 -0.32 2.98 7.68
N ARG A 33 0.22 4.05 8.24
CA ARG A 33 0.59 5.28 7.50
C ARG A 33 2.03 5.67 7.77
N ALA A 34 2.67 6.28 6.78
CA ALA A 34 3.94 6.95 6.97
C ALA A 34 3.75 8.46 6.86
N THR A 35 4.49 9.22 7.65
CA THR A 35 4.61 10.66 7.40
C THR A 35 5.36 10.89 6.09
N GLN A 36 5.00 11.96 5.40
CA GLN A 36 5.63 12.38 4.16
C GLN A 36 6.06 13.83 4.35
N ASP A 37 7.35 14.07 4.24
CA ASP A 37 7.96 15.39 4.30
C ASP A 37 8.54 15.73 2.92
N GLU A 38 8.53 17.01 2.59
CA GLU A 38 9.14 17.55 1.38
C GLU A 38 10.21 18.58 1.73
N VAL A 39 11.34 18.49 1.04
CA VAL A 39 12.42 19.46 1.13
C VAL A 39 12.74 19.94 -0.27
N GLU A 40 12.65 21.25 -0.52
CA GLU A 40 13.18 21.83 -1.76
C GLU A 40 14.70 21.68 -1.77
N ILE A 41 15.22 21.02 -2.80
CA ILE A 41 16.65 20.74 -2.93
C ILE A 41 17.35 21.70 -3.90
N ARG A 42 16.62 22.29 -4.85
CA ARG A 42 17.11 23.31 -5.78
C ARG A 42 15.97 23.88 -6.62
N THR A 43 16.23 24.96 -7.34
CA THR A 43 15.36 25.48 -8.40
C THR A 43 15.99 25.23 -9.78
N VAL A 44 15.19 24.87 -10.77
CA VAL A 44 15.60 24.68 -12.19
C VAL A 44 14.62 25.43 -13.07
N GLU A 45 15.07 26.38 -13.90
CA GLU A 45 14.19 27.22 -14.74
C GLU A 45 13.07 27.93 -13.95
N GLY A 46 13.35 28.32 -12.69
CA GLY A 46 12.34 28.92 -11.79
C GLY A 46 11.36 27.92 -11.15
N ILE A 47 11.53 26.62 -11.38
CA ILE A 47 10.69 25.55 -10.82
C ILE A 47 11.38 24.92 -9.60
N PRO A 48 10.72 24.84 -8.43
CA PRO A 48 11.27 24.17 -7.26
C PRO A 48 11.33 22.66 -7.50
N ILE A 49 12.51 22.09 -7.30
CA ILE A 49 12.74 20.65 -7.31
C ILE A 49 12.75 20.18 -5.86
N ILE A 50 11.81 19.33 -5.50
CA ILE A 50 11.67 18.80 -4.15
C ILE A 50 12.15 17.35 -4.07
N LYS A 51 12.65 16.96 -2.90
CA LYS A 51 12.88 15.58 -2.52
C LYS A 51 11.84 15.19 -1.46
N MET A 52 11.15 14.09 -1.71
CA MET A 52 10.25 13.49 -0.73
C MET A 52 11.04 12.59 0.21
N THR A 53 10.83 12.75 1.51
CA THR A 53 11.27 11.82 2.54
C THR A 53 10.06 11.22 3.23
N PHE A 54 10.16 9.94 3.59
CA PHE A 54 9.09 9.24 4.31
C PHE A 54 9.61 8.89 5.69
N GLY A 55 8.85 9.25 6.73
CA GLY A 55 9.15 8.83 8.09
C GLY A 55 8.89 7.34 8.30
N GLU A 56 9.16 6.85 9.51
CA GLU A 56 8.83 5.48 9.88
C GLU A 56 7.32 5.24 9.78
N PRO A 57 6.89 4.06 9.30
CA PRO A 57 5.47 3.74 9.25
C PRO A 57 4.91 3.60 10.68
N VAL A 58 3.85 4.35 10.98
CA VAL A 58 3.06 4.25 12.20
C VAL A 58 1.91 3.30 11.99
N GLY A 59 1.65 2.43 12.97
CA GLY A 59 0.55 1.47 12.92
C GLY A 59 0.82 0.25 12.02
N LEU A 60 2.05 0.09 11.51
CA LEU A 60 2.47 -1.12 10.81
C LEU A 60 2.97 -2.15 11.83
N PRO A 61 2.35 -3.33 11.96
CA PRO A 61 2.80 -4.33 12.92
C PRO A 61 4.15 -4.95 12.56
N GLU A 62 4.83 -5.50 13.57
CA GLU A 62 6.00 -6.35 13.38
C GLU A 62 5.64 -7.62 12.58
N PRO A 63 6.59 -8.16 11.79
CA PRO A 63 6.30 -9.29 10.93
C PRO A 63 6.06 -10.54 11.78
N SER A 64 5.06 -11.32 11.40
CA SER A 64 4.69 -12.56 12.08
C SER A 64 4.51 -13.69 11.05
N ASP A 65 4.83 -14.91 11.47
CA ASP A 65 4.68 -16.08 10.62
C ASP A 65 3.24 -16.22 10.10
N ARG A 66 3.11 -16.36 8.77
CA ARG A 66 1.84 -16.56 8.05
C ARG A 66 0.84 -15.39 8.18
N VAL A 67 1.28 -14.21 8.61
CA VAL A 67 0.49 -12.98 8.63
C VAL A 67 1.03 -12.02 7.56
N PHE A 68 0.12 -11.45 6.78
CA PHE A 68 0.44 -10.51 5.72
C PHE A 68 -0.44 -9.26 5.84
N TYR A 69 0.08 -8.14 5.34
CA TYR A 69 -0.59 -6.84 5.44
C TYR A 69 -0.73 -6.19 4.06
N ILE A 70 -1.96 -5.85 3.67
CA ILE A 70 -2.19 -5.01 2.51
C ILE A 70 -2.02 -3.56 2.94
N VAL A 71 -1.08 -2.85 2.32
CA VAL A 71 -0.70 -1.48 2.66
C VAL A 71 -0.63 -0.59 1.41
N SER A 72 -0.53 0.72 1.61
CA SER A 72 -0.25 1.65 0.51
C SER A 72 1.21 1.51 0.04
N VAL A 73 1.48 1.91 -1.21
CA VAL A 73 2.86 1.99 -1.74
C VAL A 73 3.73 2.93 -0.91
N ILE A 74 3.15 3.99 -0.34
CA ILE A 74 3.86 4.96 0.51
C ILE A 74 4.30 4.26 1.81
N THR A 75 3.39 3.54 2.46
CA THR A 75 3.66 2.77 3.68
C THR A 75 4.72 1.69 3.43
N ALA A 76 4.65 0.97 2.31
CA ALA A 76 5.65 -0.04 1.95
C ALA A 76 7.04 0.57 1.69
N LYS A 77 7.10 1.73 1.01
CA LYS A 77 8.34 2.49 0.81
C LYS A 77 8.94 2.95 2.15
N ALA A 78 8.12 3.49 3.03
CA ALA A 78 8.53 3.94 4.36
C ALA A 78 9.07 2.79 5.22
N ALA A 79 8.39 1.63 5.20
CA ALA A 79 8.88 0.42 5.86
C ALA A 79 10.28 0.03 5.35
N LYS A 80 10.46 -0.06 4.04
CA LYS A 80 11.77 -0.35 3.44
C LYS A 80 12.83 0.68 3.82
N SER A 81 12.50 1.97 3.77
CA SER A 81 13.43 3.06 4.09
C SER A 81 13.81 3.13 5.57
N SER A 82 12.94 2.67 6.47
CA SER A 82 13.20 2.57 7.92
C SER A 82 13.90 1.26 8.33
N GLY A 83 14.18 0.36 7.38
CA GLY A 83 14.82 -0.92 7.67
C GLY A 83 13.85 -2.04 8.08
N ARG A 84 12.54 -1.76 8.14
CA ARG A 84 11.51 -2.78 8.29
C ARG A 84 11.42 -3.61 7.02
N THR A 85 11.48 -4.94 7.15
CA THR A 85 11.32 -5.85 6.00
C THR A 85 9.96 -5.66 5.33
N THR A 86 9.85 -5.96 4.04
CA THR A 86 8.61 -5.81 3.26
C THR A 86 8.04 -7.14 2.76
N ARG A 87 8.62 -8.26 3.22
CA ARG A 87 8.28 -9.62 2.76
C ARG A 87 6.85 -10.04 3.08
N ASP A 88 6.26 -9.45 4.11
CA ASP A 88 4.90 -9.66 4.57
C ASP A 88 3.93 -8.57 4.08
N LEU A 89 4.41 -7.61 3.28
CA LEU A 89 3.62 -6.49 2.78
C LEU A 89 3.15 -6.74 1.35
N PHE A 90 1.86 -6.51 1.14
CA PHE A 90 1.22 -6.52 -0.17
C PHE A 90 0.74 -5.12 -0.54
N ILE A 91 0.85 -4.79 -1.82
CA ILE A 91 0.18 -3.64 -2.42
C ILE A 91 -0.84 -4.14 -3.45
N THR A 92 -1.84 -3.32 -3.78
CA THR A 92 -2.79 -3.66 -4.84
C THR A 92 -2.10 -3.64 -6.21
N GLY A 93 -2.44 -4.61 -7.06
CA GLY A 93 -1.93 -4.76 -8.42
C GLY A 93 -3.04 -5.02 -9.42
N LYS A 94 -2.88 -4.57 -10.67
CA LYS A 94 -3.92 -4.65 -11.71
C LYS A 94 -5.25 -4.05 -11.21
N THR A 95 -5.22 -2.77 -10.85
CA THR A 95 -6.41 -2.05 -10.35
C THR A 95 -7.53 -2.05 -11.39
N VAL A 96 -8.75 -2.33 -10.95
CA VAL A 96 -9.96 -2.27 -11.78
C VAL A 96 -10.68 -0.96 -11.47
N ARG A 97 -11.12 -0.27 -12.52
CA ARG A 97 -11.84 1.00 -12.41
C ARG A 97 -13.22 0.89 -13.04
N ASN A 98 -14.19 1.62 -12.50
CA ASN A 98 -15.50 1.78 -13.14
C ASN A 98 -15.46 2.82 -14.27
N ASP A 99 -16.60 3.03 -14.95
CA ASP A 99 -16.74 3.97 -16.06
C ASP A 99 -16.47 5.44 -15.67
N LYS A 100 -16.53 5.76 -14.38
CA LYS A 100 -16.19 7.08 -13.82
C LYS A 100 -14.71 7.20 -13.46
N GLY A 101 -13.89 6.18 -13.77
CA GLY A 101 -12.47 6.13 -13.45
C GLY A 101 -12.15 5.85 -11.97
N GLN A 102 -13.15 5.56 -11.13
CA GLN A 102 -12.94 5.26 -9.70
C GLN A 102 -12.43 3.83 -9.54
N ILE A 103 -11.48 3.61 -8.65
CA ILE A 103 -10.98 2.26 -8.33
C ILE A 103 -12.09 1.53 -7.56
N ILE A 104 -12.48 0.35 -8.06
CA ILE A 104 -13.50 -0.51 -7.43
C ILE A 104 -12.90 -1.81 -6.87
N GLY A 105 -11.62 -2.07 -7.15
CA GLY A 105 -10.91 -3.26 -6.70
C GLY A 105 -9.61 -3.47 -7.47
N CYS A 106 -9.08 -4.69 -7.40
CA CYS A 106 -7.86 -5.09 -8.08
C CYS A 106 -7.92 -6.59 -8.44
N GLN A 107 -7.16 -7.01 -9.45
CA GLN A 107 -7.13 -8.43 -9.85
C GLN A 107 -5.97 -9.21 -9.20
N SER A 108 -5.09 -8.53 -8.47
CA SER A 108 -3.91 -9.15 -7.85
C SER A 108 -3.41 -8.33 -6.66
N LEU A 109 -2.69 -9.00 -5.77
CA LEU A 109 -1.79 -8.37 -4.80
C LEU A 109 -0.35 -8.55 -5.29
N CYS A 110 0.48 -7.53 -5.08
CA CYS A 110 1.88 -7.54 -5.45
C CYS A 110 2.76 -7.50 -4.20
N ILE A 111 3.84 -8.27 -4.23
CA ILE A 111 4.95 -8.10 -3.29
C ILE A 111 5.66 -6.78 -3.56
N PHE A 112 6.13 -6.12 -2.50
CA PHE A 112 6.93 -4.92 -2.60
C PHE A 112 8.41 -5.27 -2.31
N GLU A 113 9.25 -5.32 -3.35
CA GLU A 113 10.67 -5.65 -3.26
C GLU A 113 11.63 -4.47 -3.35
#